data_AF-A0A2M6X4X6-F1
#
_entry.id   AF-A0A2M6X4X6-F1
#
_cell.length_a   1.000
_cell.length_b   1.000
_cell.length_c   1.000
_cell.angle_alpha   90.00
_cell.angle_beta   90.00
_cell.angle_gamma   90.00
#
_symmetry.space_group_name_H-M   'P 1'
#
loop_
_entity.id
_entity.type
_entity.pdbx_description
1 polymer ?
#
loop_
_entity_poly.entity_id
_entity_poly.type
_entity_poly.pdbx_seq_one_letter_code
_entity_poly.pdbx_strand_id
1 'polypeptide(L)'
;MSVAISLLVFSAGCTKAWEAPESVVTKVEKTSEDFAVAESVAKDIPPEIYDDYLSDDATKIRPTAVELEVWLIEKTVGVLGGVNHHILFERGGGELDLADFVKGRGNFYFKAVLSDAELMSQASVYYFSDADQVKMGEETFGSGCQAVLDMTSHFRSFLKGNGILTSTADSRYSYLLSGQYLFWVKIEKNIYFSALKVVDSKSRIRTCK
;
A
#
# COMPACT_ATOMS: atom_id res chain seq x y z
N MET A 1 -51.54 -35.31 -4.58
CA MET A 1 -50.22 -34.97 -4.03
C MET A 1 -49.58 -33.97 -4.98
N SER A 2 -49.59 -32.68 -4.64
CA SER A 2 -48.91 -31.63 -5.41
C SER A 2 -47.60 -31.31 -4.70
N VAL A 3 -46.48 -31.42 -5.43
CA VAL A 3 -45.16 -30.99 -4.97
C VAL A 3 -44.90 -29.62 -5.59
N ALA A 4 -44.87 -28.58 -4.75
CA ALA A 4 -44.48 -27.24 -5.14
C ALA A 4 -42.94 -27.16 -5.13
N ILE A 5 -42.34 -26.94 -6.30
CA ILE A 5 -40.91 -26.66 -6.45
C ILE A 5 -40.73 -25.15 -6.31
N SER A 6 -40.29 -24.71 -5.14
CA SER A 6 -39.84 -23.34 -4.93
C SER A 6 -38.48 -23.15 -5.59
N LEU A 7 -38.44 -22.41 -6.70
CA LEU A 7 -37.20 -21.88 -7.28
C LEU A 7 -36.65 -20.80 -6.35
N LEU A 8 -35.56 -21.12 -5.66
CA LEU A 8 -34.69 -20.15 -5.00
C LEU A 8 -33.88 -19.41 -6.07
N VAL A 9 -34.26 -18.16 -6.35
CA VAL A 9 -33.46 -17.24 -7.16
C VAL A 9 -32.35 -16.69 -6.27
N PHE A 10 -31.14 -17.24 -6.40
CA PHE A 10 -29.94 -16.63 -5.83
C PHE A 10 -29.60 -15.39 -6.65
N SER A 11 -29.91 -14.21 -6.12
CA SER A 11 -29.34 -12.95 -6.63
C SER A 11 -27.85 -12.93 -6.31
N ALA A 12 -27.01 -13.36 -7.24
CA ALA A 12 -25.59 -13.10 -7.20
C ALA A 12 -25.39 -11.58 -7.25
N GLY A 13 -25.12 -10.97 -6.10
CA GLY A 13 -24.76 -9.56 -6.01
C GLY A 13 -23.49 -9.32 -6.81
N CYS A 14 -23.62 -8.76 -8.01
CA CYS A 14 -22.49 -8.26 -8.78
C CYS A 14 -21.89 -7.07 -8.02
N THR A 15 -20.81 -7.32 -7.27
CA THR A 15 -19.92 -6.24 -6.83
C THR A 15 -19.33 -5.60 -8.07
N LYS A 16 -19.70 -4.33 -8.34
CA LYS A 16 -19.12 -3.54 -9.43
C LYS A 16 -17.59 -3.60 -9.32
N ALA A 17 -16.93 -3.93 -10.43
CA ALA A 17 -15.49 -3.81 -10.53
C ALA A 17 -15.09 -2.34 -10.29
N TRP A 18 -13.98 -2.12 -9.61
CA TRP A 18 -13.45 -0.77 -9.41
C TRP A 18 -13.06 -0.17 -10.76
N GLU A 19 -13.57 1.02 -11.05
CA GLU A 19 -13.19 1.84 -12.20
C GLU A 19 -12.28 2.96 -11.72
N ALA A 20 -11.13 3.14 -12.37
CA ALA A 20 -10.19 4.19 -12.04
C ALA A 20 -10.84 5.57 -12.24
N PRO A 21 -10.83 6.45 -11.24
CA PRO A 21 -11.40 7.79 -11.39
C PRO A 21 -10.50 8.67 -12.27
N GLU A 22 -11.07 9.74 -12.83
CA GLU A 22 -10.28 10.78 -13.50
C GLU A 22 -9.25 11.36 -12.53
N SER A 23 -7.99 11.43 -12.97
CA SER A 23 -6.84 11.79 -12.13
C SER A 23 -5.77 12.53 -12.91
N VAL A 24 -4.96 13.30 -12.18
CA VAL A 24 -3.71 13.85 -12.69
C VAL A 24 -2.62 12.80 -12.52
N VAL A 25 -1.95 12.46 -13.63
CA VAL A 25 -0.85 11.48 -13.63
C VAL A 25 0.47 12.17 -13.30
N THR A 26 1.15 11.69 -12.27
CA THR A 26 2.48 12.17 -11.88
C THR A 26 3.46 11.01 -11.92
N LYS A 27 4.60 11.20 -12.59
CA LYS A 27 5.67 10.21 -12.61
C LYS A 27 6.75 10.61 -11.62
N VAL A 28 7.16 9.70 -10.74
CA VAL A 28 8.18 9.96 -9.72
C VAL A 28 9.52 9.41 -10.20
N GLU A 29 10.53 10.28 -10.29
CA GLU A 29 11.88 9.91 -10.73
C GLU A 29 12.80 9.41 -9.60
N LYS A 30 12.41 9.59 -8.32
CA LYS A 30 13.16 9.00 -7.19
C LYS A 30 12.96 7.47 -7.19
N THR A 31 13.98 6.74 -7.61
CA THR A 31 13.97 5.29 -7.79
C THR A 31 14.39 4.52 -6.53
N SER A 32 14.03 3.24 -6.48
CA SER A 32 14.37 2.31 -5.40
C SER A 32 15.83 1.88 -5.33
N GLU A 33 16.69 2.24 -6.29
CA GLU A 33 18.12 1.89 -6.25
C GLU A 33 18.83 2.48 -5.00
N ASP A 34 18.25 3.53 -4.40
CA ASP A 34 18.70 4.13 -3.13
C ASP A 34 18.00 3.53 -1.88
N PHE A 35 17.04 2.62 -2.08
CA PHE A 35 16.28 1.98 -1.00
C PHE A 35 16.95 0.68 -0.58
N ALA A 36 17.91 0.78 0.33
CA ALA A 36 18.21 -0.36 1.18
C ALA A 36 16.98 -0.58 2.08
N VAL A 37 16.24 -1.67 1.86
CA VAL A 37 15.41 -2.23 2.95
C VAL A 37 16.35 -2.39 4.11
N ALA A 38 16.16 -1.60 5.18
CA ALA A 38 17.14 -1.52 6.25
C ALA A 38 17.50 -2.93 6.72
N GLU A 39 18.77 -3.23 6.93
CA GLU A 39 19.21 -4.58 7.33
C GLU A 39 18.51 -5.05 8.63
N SER A 40 18.06 -4.11 9.46
CA SER A 40 17.18 -4.34 10.61
C SER A 40 15.81 -4.90 10.22
N VAL A 41 15.25 -4.43 9.11
CA VAL A 41 13.95 -4.85 8.57
C VAL A 41 14.04 -6.26 7.95
N ALA A 42 15.18 -6.61 7.37
CA ALA A 42 15.40 -7.94 6.78
C ALA A 42 15.24 -9.08 7.81
N LYS A 43 15.55 -8.85 9.09
CA LYS A 43 15.43 -9.87 10.15
C LYS A 43 13.99 -10.23 10.52
N ASP A 44 13.05 -9.31 10.29
CA ASP A 44 11.64 -9.46 10.63
C ASP A 44 10.77 -9.84 9.41
N ILE A 45 11.36 -9.76 8.21
CA ILE A 45 10.81 -10.36 7.01
C ILE A 45 10.82 -11.89 7.19
N PRO A 46 9.74 -12.62 6.83
CA PRO A 46 9.72 -14.07 6.90
C PRO A 46 10.99 -14.69 6.32
N PRO A 47 11.60 -15.70 6.98
CA PRO A 47 12.87 -16.28 6.52
C PRO A 47 12.84 -16.73 5.06
N GLU A 48 11.67 -17.15 4.58
CA GLU A 48 11.41 -17.53 3.19
C GLU A 48 11.70 -16.42 2.17
N ILE A 49 11.55 -15.15 2.57
CA ILE A 49 11.87 -13.97 1.75
C ILE A 49 13.32 -13.54 2.01
N TYR A 50 13.79 -13.64 3.25
CA TYR A 50 15.17 -13.31 3.64
C TYR A 50 16.22 -14.18 2.93
N ASP A 51 16.01 -15.50 2.94
CA ASP A 51 16.90 -16.50 2.33
C ASP A 51 16.96 -16.37 0.80
N ASP A 52 15.92 -15.80 0.21
CA ASP A 52 15.80 -15.52 -1.22
C ASP A 52 16.45 -14.17 -1.60
N TYR A 53 16.53 -13.19 -0.68
CA TYR A 53 17.01 -11.82 -0.97
C TYR A 53 18.51 -11.60 -0.68
N LEU A 54 19.09 -12.26 0.32
CA LEU A 54 20.44 -11.92 0.86
C LEU A 54 21.51 -13.02 0.75
N SER A 55 21.25 -14.14 0.07
CA SER A 55 22.34 -15.11 -0.12
C SER A 55 23.28 -14.68 -1.24
N ASP A 56 24.54 -14.45 -0.91
CA ASP A 56 25.67 -14.12 -1.79
C ASP A 56 26.00 -15.20 -2.86
N ASP A 57 25.15 -16.21 -3.01
CA ASP A 57 25.32 -17.30 -3.94
C ASP A 57 24.82 -16.87 -5.33
N ALA A 58 25.75 -16.69 -6.26
CA ALA A 58 25.49 -16.34 -7.66
C ALA A 58 24.56 -17.34 -8.40
N THR A 59 24.23 -18.47 -7.77
CA THR A 59 23.28 -19.47 -8.28
C THR A 59 21.83 -19.26 -7.84
N LYS A 60 21.51 -18.31 -6.94
CA LYS A 60 20.14 -18.01 -6.52
C LYS A 60 19.44 -16.94 -7.37
N ILE A 61 18.11 -17.03 -7.35
CA ILE A 61 17.15 -16.23 -8.10
C ILE A 61 17.37 -14.74 -7.82
N ARG A 62 17.63 -13.93 -8.85
CA ARG A 62 17.71 -12.47 -8.70
C ARG A 62 16.30 -11.88 -8.67
N PRO A 63 15.91 -11.15 -7.61
CA PRO A 63 14.64 -10.43 -7.59
C PRO A 63 14.56 -9.45 -8.76
N THR A 64 13.42 -9.42 -9.43
CA THR A 64 13.11 -8.51 -10.52
C THR A 64 12.29 -7.34 -9.98
N ALA A 65 12.85 -6.13 -10.06
CA ALA A 65 12.15 -4.91 -9.68
C ALA A 65 10.99 -4.64 -10.64
N VAL A 66 9.80 -4.33 -10.10
CA VAL A 66 8.58 -4.05 -10.89
C VAL A 66 7.97 -2.70 -10.52
N GLU A 67 7.21 -2.14 -11.45
CA GLU A 67 6.55 -0.84 -11.32
C GLU A 67 5.42 -0.88 -10.29
N LEU A 68 5.17 0.27 -9.68
CA LEU A 68 4.15 0.46 -8.66
C LEU A 68 3.34 1.71 -8.98
N GLU A 69 2.04 1.65 -8.71
CA GLU A 69 1.13 2.77 -8.85
C GLU A 69 0.49 3.11 -7.51
N VAL A 70 0.34 4.39 -7.24
CA VAL A 70 -0.42 4.89 -6.09
C VAL A 70 -1.55 5.79 -6.55
N TRP A 71 -2.73 5.57 -6.00
CA TRP A 71 -3.90 6.39 -6.22
C TRP A 71 -4.28 7.11 -4.92
N LEU A 72 -4.40 8.44 -5.01
CA LEU A 72 -4.98 9.29 -3.97
C LEU A 72 -6.31 9.84 -4.50
N ILE A 73 -7.43 9.44 -3.89
CA ILE A 73 -8.77 9.73 -4.41
C ILE A 73 -9.55 10.57 -3.40
N GLU A 74 -10.04 11.73 -3.81
CA GLU A 74 -10.86 12.57 -2.94
C GLU A 74 -12.17 11.88 -2.56
N LYS A 75 -12.45 11.84 -1.26
CA LYS A 75 -13.81 11.61 -0.76
C LYS A 75 -14.47 12.93 -0.35
N THR A 76 -13.67 13.84 0.20
CA THR A 76 -14.06 15.22 0.52
C THR A 76 -13.37 16.16 -0.47
N VAL A 77 -14.16 16.96 -1.19
CA VAL A 77 -13.64 17.89 -2.20
C VAL A 77 -12.63 18.85 -1.58
N GLY A 78 -11.49 19.01 -2.24
CA GLY A 78 -10.43 19.96 -1.85
C GLY A 78 -9.40 19.40 -0.87
N VAL A 79 -9.58 18.18 -0.34
CA VAL A 79 -8.59 17.56 0.56
C VAL A 79 -7.27 17.26 -0.15
N LEU A 80 -7.31 16.93 -1.44
CA LEU A 80 -6.17 16.71 -2.34
C LEU A 80 -6.02 17.84 -3.37
N GLY A 81 -6.65 19.00 -3.13
CA GLY A 81 -6.64 20.15 -4.05
C GLY A 81 -7.73 20.12 -5.12
N GLY A 82 -8.76 19.28 -4.96
CA GLY A 82 -9.90 19.22 -5.89
C GLY A 82 -9.72 18.23 -7.04
N VAL A 83 -8.66 17.43 -7.03
CA VAL A 83 -8.34 16.43 -8.05
C VAL A 83 -7.84 15.13 -7.41
N ASN A 84 -8.06 14.01 -8.10
CA ASN A 84 -7.44 12.74 -7.74
C ASN A 84 -6.03 12.68 -8.35
N HIS A 85 -5.14 11.93 -7.70
CA HIS A 85 -3.76 11.76 -8.17
C HIS A 85 -3.49 10.30 -8.46
N HIS A 86 -2.89 10.04 -9.63
CA HIS A 86 -2.35 8.75 -10.02
C HIS A 86 -0.83 8.89 -10.15
N ILE A 87 -0.12 8.31 -9.20
CA ILE A 87 1.32 8.45 -9.09
C ILE A 87 1.96 7.15 -9.59
N LEU A 88 2.79 7.27 -10.62
CA LEU A 88 3.52 6.17 -11.23
C LEU A 88 4.95 6.16 -10.69
N PHE A 89 5.33 5.03 -10.09
CA PHE A 89 6.68 4.75 -9.67
C PHE A 89 7.33 3.79 -10.65
N GLU A 90 8.59 4.07 -10.98
CA GLU A 90 9.43 3.18 -11.77
C GLU A 90 9.69 1.85 -11.07
N ARG A 91 10.37 0.95 -11.79
CA ARG A 91 10.70 -0.38 -11.28
C ARG A 91 11.40 -0.32 -9.92
N GLY A 92 10.86 -1.09 -8.99
CA GLY A 92 11.34 -1.22 -7.62
C GLY A 92 10.73 -0.19 -6.65
N GLY A 93 10.01 0.82 -7.16
CA GLY A 93 9.20 1.75 -6.38
C GLY A 93 9.93 3.04 -6.01
N GLY A 94 9.59 3.64 -4.86
CA GLY A 94 10.13 4.94 -4.46
C GLY A 94 9.50 5.56 -3.22
N GLU A 95 9.62 6.88 -3.10
CA GLU A 95 9.12 7.66 -1.96
C GLU A 95 7.92 8.54 -2.34
N LEU A 96 6.83 8.42 -1.59
CA LEU A 96 5.65 9.27 -1.67
C LEU A 96 5.64 10.22 -0.47
N ASP A 97 5.77 11.52 -0.71
CA ASP A 97 5.55 12.53 0.31
C ASP A 97 4.11 13.07 0.25
N LEU A 98 3.30 12.72 1.24
CA LEU A 98 1.89 13.13 1.32
C LEU A 98 1.74 14.65 1.46
N ALA A 99 2.77 15.36 1.93
CA ALA A 99 2.78 16.81 2.01
C ALA A 99 2.59 17.50 0.64
N ASP A 100 2.98 16.82 -0.44
CA ASP A 100 2.87 17.33 -1.80
C ASP A 100 1.44 17.25 -2.34
N PHE A 101 0.60 16.39 -1.76
CA PHE A 101 -0.75 16.10 -2.27
C PHE A 101 -1.86 16.56 -1.33
N VAL A 102 -1.71 16.37 -0.01
CA VAL A 102 -2.75 16.73 0.97
C VAL A 102 -2.74 18.24 1.21
N LYS A 103 -3.82 18.92 0.79
CA LYS A 103 -3.95 20.40 0.86
C LYS A 103 -5.01 20.88 1.84
N GLY A 104 -6.05 20.08 2.07
CA GLY A 104 -7.26 20.50 2.78
C GLY A 104 -7.62 19.63 3.97
N ARG A 105 -8.82 19.86 4.50
CA ARG A 105 -9.41 19.02 5.54
C ARG A 105 -10.46 18.09 4.94
N GLY A 106 -10.47 16.84 5.37
CA GLY A 106 -11.47 15.87 4.95
C GLY A 106 -10.94 14.45 4.94
N ASN A 107 -11.53 13.64 4.07
CA ASN A 107 -11.15 12.24 3.90
C ASN A 107 -10.75 11.98 2.45
N PHE A 108 -9.81 11.07 2.25
CA PHE A 108 -9.41 10.59 0.93
C PHE A 108 -9.11 9.10 1.01
N TYR A 109 -9.05 8.44 -0.14
CA TYR A 109 -8.63 7.06 -0.24
C TYR A 109 -7.18 6.98 -0.70
N PHE A 110 -6.43 6.07 -0.10
CA PHE A 110 -5.09 5.69 -0.52
C PHE A 110 -5.11 4.25 -1.05
N LYS A 111 -4.57 4.03 -2.25
CA LYS A 111 -4.46 2.69 -2.85
C LYS A 111 -3.12 2.55 -3.53
N ALA A 112 -2.31 1.59 -3.10
CA ALA A 112 -1.05 1.23 -3.75
C ALA A 112 -1.17 -0.17 -4.37
N VAL A 113 -0.74 -0.31 -5.63
CA VAL A 113 -0.83 -1.55 -6.41
C VAL A 113 0.40 -1.72 -7.27
N LEU A 114 0.81 -2.96 -7.53
CA LEU A 114 1.73 -3.23 -8.65
C LEU A 114 1.01 -2.92 -9.97
N SER A 115 1.71 -2.33 -10.94
CA SER A 115 1.12 -1.99 -12.25
C SER A 115 0.66 -3.25 -13.00
N ASP A 116 1.33 -4.38 -12.77
CA ASP A 116 0.91 -5.68 -13.26
C ASP A 116 -0.14 -6.31 -12.33
N ALA A 117 -1.37 -6.45 -12.83
CA ALA A 117 -2.50 -6.98 -12.07
C ALA A 117 -2.35 -8.46 -11.69
N GLU A 118 -1.67 -9.27 -12.52
CA GLU A 118 -1.42 -10.69 -12.23
C GLU A 118 -0.44 -10.81 -11.06
N LEU A 119 0.64 -10.01 -11.09
CA LEU A 119 1.58 -9.92 -9.97
C LEU A 119 0.89 -9.42 -8.71
N MET A 120 0.08 -8.35 -8.80
CA MET A 120 -0.63 -7.81 -7.65
C MET A 120 -1.59 -8.82 -7.01
N SER A 121 -2.25 -9.66 -7.82
CA SER A 121 -3.19 -10.67 -7.31
C SER A 121 -2.51 -11.75 -6.44
N GLN A 122 -1.22 -11.96 -6.67
CA GLN A 122 -0.39 -12.95 -5.98
C GLN A 122 0.52 -12.31 -4.92
N ALA A 123 0.59 -10.98 -4.87
CA ALA A 123 1.49 -10.27 -3.99
C ALA A 123 1.18 -10.53 -2.50
N SER A 124 2.26 -10.70 -1.75
CA SER A 124 2.33 -10.47 -0.31
C SER A 124 2.72 -9.02 -0.08
N VAL A 125 2.08 -8.36 0.89
CA VAL A 125 2.35 -6.95 1.22
C VAL A 125 2.74 -6.86 2.68
N TYR A 126 3.99 -6.47 2.94
CA TYR A 126 4.50 -6.25 4.28
C TYR A 126 4.61 -4.75 4.54
N TYR A 127 4.18 -4.33 5.72
CA TYR A 127 4.25 -2.94 6.15
C TYR A 127 5.18 -2.79 7.35
N PHE A 128 6.10 -1.85 7.25
CA PHE A 128 7.07 -1.49 8.27
C PHE A 128 6.70 -0.09 8.77
N SER A 129 6.18 -0.04 9.99
CA SER A 129 5.70 1.22 10.57
C SER A 129 6.86 2.10 11.02
N ASP A 130 6.91 3.32 10.48
CA ASP A 130 7.84 4.38 10.89
C ASP A 130 7.16 5.41 11.82
N ALA A 131 5.91 5.17 12.23
CA ALA A 131 5.14 6.06 13.11
C ALA A 131 5.01 5.49 14.53
N ASP A 132 5.19 6.37 15.53
CA ASP A 132 4.86 6.08 16.92
C ASP A 132 3.38 5.68 17.05
N GLN A 133 3.11 4.74 17.96
CA GLN A 133 1.73 4.45 18.34
C GLN A 133 1.20 5.58 19.23
N VAL A 134 0.05 6.15 18.88
CA VAL A 134 -0.55 7.27 19.60
C VAL A 134 -2.02 7.04 19.84
N LYS A 135 -2.48 7.35 21.06
CA LYS A 135 -3.90 7.36 21.39
C LYS A 135 -4.48 8.74 21.06
N MET A 136 -5.51 8.78 20.22
CA MET A 136 -6.25 9.99 19.87
C MET A 136 -7.73 9.80 20.18
N GLY A 137 -8.18 10.36 21.30
CA GLY A 137 -9.51 10.08 21.84
C GLY A 137 -9.59 8.64 22.35
N GLU A 138 -10.53 7.87 21.80
CA GLU A 138 -10.75 6.46 22.16
C GLU A 138 -10.01 5.48 21.24
N GLU A 139 -9.46 5.98 20.12
CA GLU A 139 -8.79 5.17 19.10
C GLU A 139 -7.27 5.24 19.24
N THR A 140 -6.60 4.17 18.84
CA THR A 140 -5.14 4.10 18.75
C THR A 140 -4.72 4.08 17.29
N PHE A 141 -3.83 4.98 16.91
CA PHE A 141 -3.29 5.13 15.57
C PHE A 141 -1.81 4.78 15.54
N GLY A 142 -1.33 4.35 14.37
CA GLY A 142 0.03 3.84 14.20
C GLY A 142 0.18 2.41 14.74
N SER A 143 1.19 1.70 14.24
CA SER A 143 1.50 0.33 14.66
C SER A 143 2.61 0.27 15.70
N GLY A 144 3.22 1.42 16.03
CA GLY A 144 4.40 1.50 16.88
C GLY A 144 5.68 1.32 16.06
N CYS A 145 6.80 1.67 16.68
CA CYS A 145 8.10 1.63 16.02
C CYS A 145 8.56 0.21 15.72
N GLN A 146 9.10 0.03 14.51
CA GLN A 146 9.65 -1.24 14.03
C GLN A 146 8.62 -2.37 14.00
N ALA A 147 7.34 -2.06 14.04
CA ALA A 147 6.30 -3.05 13.85
C ALA A 147 6.29 -3.49 12.38
N VAL A 148 6.45 -4.79 12.17
CA VAL A 148 6.28 -5.44 10.87
C VAL A 148 4.93 -6.11 10.83
N LEU A 149 4.10 -5.72 9.88
CA LEU A 149 2.75 -6.24 9.71
C LEU A 149 2.59 -6.88 8.34
N ASP A 150 2.06 -8.10 8.32
CA ASP A 150 1.52 -8.69 7.09
C ASP A 150 0.18 -8.02 6.78
N MET A 151 0.19 -7.15 5.77
CA MET A 151 -0.98 -6.43 5.27
C MET A 151 -1.60 -7.09 4.03
N THR A 152 -1.18 -8.30 3.65
CA THR A 152 -1.62 -8.98 2.43
C THR A 152 -3.14 -9.10 2.34
N SER A 153 -3.78 -9.61 3.40
CA SER A 153 -5.24 -9.77 3.45
C SER A 153 -5.97 -8.43 3.40
N HIS A 154 -5.43 -7.41 4.07
CA HIS A 154 -5.97 -6.05 4.08
C HIS A 154 -5.90 -5.44 2.67
N PHE A 155 -4.74 -5.48 2.01
CA PHE A 155 -4.58 -4.98 0.64
C PHE A 155 -5.49 -5.73 -0.33
N ARG A 156 -5.59 -7.06 -0.24
CA ARG A 156 -6.52 -7.84 -1.09
C ARG A 156 -7.99 -7.42 -0.91
N SER A 157 -8.39 -7.03 0.30
CA SER A 157 -9.71 -6.47 0.55
C SER A 157 -9.86 -5.08 -0.09
N PHE A 158 -8.87 -4.21 0.09
CA PHE A 158 -8.87 -2.84 -0.44
C PHE A 158 -8.80 -2.78 -1.97
N LEU A 159 -8.14 -3.75 -2.61
CA LEU A 159 -8.12 -3.90 -4.07
C LEU A 159 -9.52 -3.99 -4.68
N LYS A 160 -10.47 -4.61 -3.96
CA LYS A 160 -11.88 -4.75 -4.39
C LYS A 160 -12.66 -3.43 -4.28
N GLY A 161 -12.12 -2.43 -3.60
CA GLY A 161 -12.74 -1.12 -3.40
C GLY A 161 -11.84 0.04 -3.82
N ASN A 162 -12.12 1.20 -3.24
CA ASN A 162 -11.42 2.46 -3.53
C ASN A 162 -10.05 2.58 -2.82
N GLY A 163 -9.67 1.61 -2.00
CA GLY A 163 -8.46 1.69 -1.17
C GLY A 163 -8.76 1.89 0.33
N ILE A 164 -7.72 2.28 1.06
CA ILE A 164 -7.75 2.62 2.49
C ILE A 164 -8.36 4.00 2.65
N LEU A 165 -9.50 4.10 3.34
CA LEU A 165 -10.08 5.39 3.70
C LEU A 165 -9.27 6.02 4.83
N THR A 166 -8.79 7.24 4.62
CA THR A 166 -8.01 8.00 5.60
C THR A 166 -8.65 9.34 5.92
N SER A 167 -8.22 9.97 7.01
CA SER A 167 -8.73 11.27 7.45
C SER A 167 -7.60 12.23 7.78
N THR A 168 -7.76 13.50 7.40
CA THR A 168 -6.84 14.58 7.77
C THR A 168 -7.08 15.12 9.18
N ALA A 169 -8.17 14.72 9.84
CA ALA A 169 -8.42 15.09 11.24
C ALA A 169 -7.24 14.66 12.11
N ASP A 170 -6.69 15.58 12.90
CA ASP A 170 -5.54 15.35 13.79
C ASP A 170 -4.33 14.67 13.13
N SER A 171 -4.17 14.85 11.81
CA SER A 171 -3.12 14.18 11.01
C SER A 171 -3.17 12.64 11.06
N ARG A 172 -4.34 12.03 11.32
CA ARG A 172 -4.52 10.57 11.42
C ARG A 172 -3.99 9.81 10.20
N TYR A 173 -4.18 10.34 9.00
CA TYR A 173 -3.65 9.74 7.77
C TYR A 173 -2.13 9.55 7.81
N SER A 174 -1.40 10.49 8.42
CA SER A 174 0.05 10.42 8.52
C SER A 174 0.46 9.29 9.47
N TYR A 175 -0.21 9.12 10.62
CA TYR A 175 0.03 7.96 11.50
C TYR A 175 -0.35 6.61 10.89
N LEU A 176 -1.37 6.60 10.02
CA LEU A 176 -1.88 5.37 9.41
C LEU A 176 -1.03 4.90 8.23
N LEU A 177 -0.52 5.85 7.43
CA LEU A 177 0.15 5.54 6.16
C LEU A 177 1.68 5.64 6.24
N SER A 178 2.24 6.41 7.19
CA SER A 178 3.69 6.66 7.18
C SER A 178 4.48 5.42 7.58
N GLY A 179 5.34 4.97 6.67
CA GLY A 179 6.11 3.75 6.80
C GLY A 179 6.56 3.24 5.44
N GLN A 180 7.01 1.98 5.41
CA GLN A 180 7.48 1.34 4.19
C GLN A 180 6.58 0.15 3.87
N TYR A 181 6.18 0.01 2.62
CA TYR A 181 5.42 -1.11 2.10
C TYR A 181 6.30 -1.89 1.15
N LEU A 182 6.48 -3.19 1.40
CA LEU A 182 7.17 -4.11 0.50
C LEU A 182 6.14 -5.01 -0.17
N PHE A 183 6.05 -4.90 -1.48
CA PHE A 183 5.28 -5.79 -2.35
C PHE A 183 6.21 -6.89 -2.83
N TRP A 184 5.86 -8.14 -2.51
CA TRP A 184 6.66 -9.32 -2.83
C TRP A 184 5.82 -10.35 -3.55
N VAL A 185 6.32 -10.88 -4.67
CA VAL A 185 5.66 -11.92 -5.44
C VAL A 185 6.66 -13.02 -5.77
N LYS A 186 6.31 -14.27 -5.47
CA LYS A 186 7.11 -15.44 -5.85
C LYS A 186 6.29 -16.32 -6.78
N ILE A 187 6.76 -16.46 -8.03
CA ILE A 187 6.13 -17.28 -9.06
C ILE A 187 7.18 -18.27 -9.56
N GLU A 188 6.98 -19.55 -9.24
CA GLU A 188 7.94 -20.63 -9.54
C GLU A 188 9.36 -20.32 -9.00
N LYS A 189 10.29 -19.99 -9.92
CA LYS A 189 11.69 -19.62 -9.65
C LYS A 189 11.96 -18.14 -9.92
N ASN A 190 10.93 -17.32 -10.06
CA ASN A 190 11.06 -15.87 -10.24
C ASN A 190 10.50 -15.15 -9.02
N ILE A 191 11.19 -14.08 -8.66
CA ILE A 191 10.81 -13.19 -7.58
C ILE A 191 10.63 -11.82 -8.18
N TYR A 192 9.53 -11.15 -7.81
CA TYR A 192 9.24 -9.79 -8.19
C TYR A 192 9.05 -8.96 -6.93
N PHE A 193 9.55 -7.72 -6.96
CA PHE A 193 9.41 -6.83 -5.81
C PHE A 193 9.24 -5.37 -6.22
N SER A 194 8.59 -4.62 -5.33
CA SER A 194 8.56 -3.16 -5.35
C SER A 194 8.38 -2.64 -3.93
N ALA A 195 8.95 -1.48 -3.62
CA ALA A 195 8.89 -0.87 -2.30
C ALA A 195 8.35 0.56 -2.37
N LEU A 196 7.46 0.90 -1.45
CA LEU A 196 6.92 2.25 -1.31
C LEU A 196 7.21 2.77 0.08
N LYS A 197 7.99 3.84 0.18
CA LYS A 197 8.07 4.61 1.42
C LYS A 197 7.09 5.76 1.37
N VAL A 198 6.20 5.81 2.35
CA VAL A 198 5.24 6.91 2.51
C VAL A 198 5.71 7.77 3.67
N VAL A 199 5.87 9.06 3.41
CA VAL A 199 6.22 10.08 4.40
C VAL A 199 5.22 11.23 4.35
N ASP A 200 5.27 12.08 5.36
CA ASP A 200 4.61 13.38 5.32
C ASP A 200 5.54 14.42 5.93
N SER A 201 6.26 15.15 5.08
CA SER A 201 7.28 16.12 5.53
C SER A 201 6.70 17.35 6.24
N LYS A 202 5.40 17.62 6.10
CA LYS A 202 4.71 18.71 6.81
C LYS A 202 4.17 18.26 8.16
N SER A 203 4.00 16.97 8.35
CA SER A 203 3.47 16.42 9.57
C SER A 203 4.47 16.55 10.72
N ARG A 204 3.94 16.91 11.90
CA ARG A 204 4.71 16.88 13.15
C ARG A 204 4.53 15.57 13.91
N ILE A 205 4.10 14.50 13.22
CA ILE A 205 4.04 13.19 13.86
C ILE A 205 5.41 12.83 14.41
N ARG A 206 5.41 12.11 15.53
CA ARG A 206 6.63 11.49 16.01
C ARG A 206 6.89 10.28 15.13
N THR A 207 7.85 10.43 14.22
CA THR A 207 8.43 9.28 13.51
C THR A 207 9.42 8.60 14.44
N CYS A 208 9.52 7.29 14.28
CA CYS A 208 10.51 6.47 14.95
C CYS A 208 11.90 6.96 14.55
N LYS A 209 12.73 7.29 15.55
CA LYS A 209 14.11 7.75 15.36
C LYS A 209 15.08 6.58 15.36
#